data_AF-A0A6B8J1L5-F1
#
_entry.id   AF-A0A6B8J1L5-F1
#
_cell.length_a   1.000
_cell.length_b   1.000
_cell.length_c   1.000
_cell.angle_alpha   90.00
_cell.angle_beta   90.00
_cell.angle_gamma   90.00
#
_symmetry.space_group_name_H-M   'P 1'
#
loop_
_entity.id
_entity.type
_entity.pdbx_description
1 polymer ?
#
loop_
_entity_poly.entity_id
_entity_poly.type
_entity_poly.pdbx_seq_one_letter_code
_entity_poly.pdbx_strand_id
1 'polypeptide(L)' 'MKFEIYREGGRSLLAQAVGDWRWRLRADNGRIIATSGEGYQNKADCLHGIELVTSASVATTVYDETQSRNLTRSVLGTWT' A
#
# COMPACT_ATOMS: atom_id res chain seq x y z
N MET A 1 -0.14 7.39 -13.81
CA MET A 1 0.11 6.95 -12.42
C MET A 1 1.60 6.94 -12.12
N LYS A 2 2.03 7.24 -10.89
CA LYS A 2 3.46 7.21 -10.50
C LYS A 2 3.67 6.91 -9.01
N PHE A 3 4.76 6.20 -8.70
CA PHE A 3 5.27 6.09 -7.33
C PHE A 3 6.17 7.28 -7.00
N GLU A 4 6.02 7.81 -5.80
CA GLU A 4 6.87 8.86 -5.25
C GLU A 4 7.52 8.36 -3.97
N ILE A 5 8.85 8.37 -3.94
CA ILE A 5 9.64 8.05 -2.74
C ILE A 5 10.00 9.37 -2.06
N TYR A 6 9.77 9.44 -0.76
CA TYR A 6 10.15 10.58 0.07
C TYR A 6 10.68 10.09 1.41
N ARG A 7 11.33 10.98 2.14
CA ARG A 7 11.85 10.70 3.48
C ARG A 7 11.09 11.56 4.48
N GLU A 8 10.39 10.92 5.40
CA GLU A 8 9.66 11.61 6.45
C GLU A 8 10.65 11.93 7.57
N GLY A 9 10.94 13.21 7.80
CA GLY A 9 11.82 13.64 8.89
C GLY A 9 11.21 13.27 10.23
N GLY A 10 11.90 12.44 11.01
CA GLY A 10 11.41 12.02 12.33
C GLY A 10 11.21 13.24 13.24
N ARG A 11 10.02 13.39 13.82
CA ARG A 11 9.72 14.38 14.88
C ARG A 11 10.38 13.94 16.20
N SER A 12 11.70 13.81 16.25
CA SER A 12 12.42 13.62 17.52
C SER A 12 13.24 14.86 17.86
N LEU A 13 13.00 15.42 19.05
CA LEU A 13 13.69 16.60 19.59
C LEU A 13 15.17 16.32 19.94
N LEU A 14 15.62 15.07 19.81
CA LEU A 14 16.98 14.63 20.03
C LEU A 14 17.62 14.34 18.66
N ALA A 15 18.82 14.88 18.42
CA ALA A 15 19.49 15.05 17.13
C ALA A 15 19.89 13.77 16.34
N GLN A 16 19.12 12.69 16.45
CA GLN A 16 19.34 11.40 15.79
C GLN A 16 18.11 10.90 15.02
N ALA A 17 17.18 11.80 14.66
CA ALA A 17 16.04 11.45 13.82
C ALA A 17 16.49 11.16 12.37
N VAL A 18 17.01 9.96 12.14
CA VAL A 18 17.17 9.40 10.79
C VAL A 18 15.75 9.16 10.28
N GLY A 19 15.24 10.08 9.46
CA GLY A 19 13.88 9.97 8.94
C GLY A 19 13.66 8.69 8.12
N ASP A 20 12.46 8.14 8.20
CA ASP A 20 12.09 6.91 7.49
C ASP A 20 11.81 7.18 6.00
N TRP A 21 12.24 6.27 5.15
CA TRP A 21 11.85 6.22 3.75
C TRP A 21 10.40 5.75 3.65
N ARG A 22 9.60 6.46 2.87
CA ARG A 22 8.23 6.08 2.56
C ARG A 22 7.98 6.22 1.08
N TRP A 23 6.99 5.49 0.59
CA TRP A 23 6.50 5.65 -0.77
C TRP A 23 5.00 5.91 -0.77
N ARG A 24 4.54 6.58 -1.82
CA ARG A 24 3.11 6.76 -2.10
C ARG A 24 2.85 6.63 -3.60
N LEU A 25 1.68 6.09 -3.93
CA LEU A 25 1.21 5.97 -5.30
C LEU A 25 0.21 7.09 -5.60
N ARG A 26 0.49 7.87 -6.65
CA ARG A 26 -0.41 8.90 -7.16
C ARG A 26 -1.07 8.48 -8.46
N ALA A 27 -2.38 8.67 -8.52
CA ALA A 27 -3.16 8.61 -9.75
C ALA A 27 -2.86 9.81 -10.65
N ASP A 28 -3.24 9.72 -11.94
CA ASP A 28 -3.06 10.81 -12.90
C ASP A 28 -3.85 12.07 -12.54
N ASN A 29 -4.93 11.92 -11.77
CA ASN A 29 -5.67 13.04 -11.18
C ASN A 29 -4.97 13.67 -9.94
N GLY A 30 -3.75 13.25 -9.62
CA GLY A 30 -2.94 13.75 -8.51
C GLY A 30 -3.31 13.21 -7.12
N ARG A 31 -4.39 12.43 -6.99
CA ARG A 31 -4.82 11.86 -5.70
C ARG A 31 -3.92 10.69 -5.29
N ILE A 32 -3.69 10.57 -3.98
CA ILE A 32 -2.97 9.45 -3.40
C ILE A 32 -3.94 8.27 -3.32
N ILE A 33 -3.54 7.11 -3.85
CA ILE A 33 -4.36 5.90 -3.88
C ILE A 33 -3.78 4.76 -3.03
N ALA A 34 -2.47 4.79 -2.76
CA ALA A 34 -1.81 3.86 -1.84
C ALA A 34 -0.60 4.53 -1.20
N THR A 35 -0.24 4.06 0.00
CA THR A 35 0.90 4.53 0.80
C THR A 35 1.59 3.34 1.43
N SER A 36 2.91 3.41 1.65
CA SER A 36 3.57 2.43 2.51
C SER A 36 3.08 2.65 3.94
N GLY A 37 2.29 1.68 4.45
CA GLY A 37 1.72 1.76 5.80
C GLY A 37 2.79 2.01 6.86
N GLU A 38 4.01 1.51 6.62
CA GLU A 38 5.18 1.65 7.48
C GLU A 38 6.31 2.43 6.79
N GLY A 39 7.21 2.99 7.62
CA GLY A 39 8.45 3.62 7.17
C GLY A 39 9.60 2.62 7.12
N TYR A 40 10.49 2.78 6.15
CA TYR A 40 11.65 1.92 5.95
C TYR A 40 12.93 2.66 6.38
N GLN A 41 13.84 1.96 7.05
CA GLN A 41 15.13 2.55 7.45
C GLN A 41 16.04 2.79 6.23
N ASN A 42 16.00 1.91 5.23
CA ASN A 42 16.81 2.01 4.02
C ASN A 42 15.97 2.29 2.78
N LYS A 43 16.56 3.01 1.83
CA LYS A 43 15.93 3.29 0.52
C LYS A 43 15.73 2.01 -0.30
N ALA A 44 16.65 1.04 -0.19
CA ALA A 44 16.58 -0.23 -0.90
C ALA A 44 15.35 -1.05 -0.47
N ASP A 45 15.07 -1.12 0.83
CA ASP A 45 13.89 -1.82 1.37
C ASP A 45 12.59 -1.14 0.89
N CYS A 46 12.59 0.20 0.83
CA CYS A 46 11.47 0.97 0.30
C CYS A 46 11.21 0.68 -1.19
N LEU A 47 12.28 0.59 -2.00
CA LEU A 47 12.18 0.19 -3.41
C LEU A 47 11.65 -1.24 -3.56
N HIS A 48 12.15 -2.16 -2.74
CA HIS A 48 11.68 -3.54 -2.75
C HIS A 48 10.18 -3.64 -2.41
N GLY A 49 9.68 -2.83 -1.46
CA GLY A 49 8.26 -2.72 -1.18
C GLY A 49 7.43 -2.27 -2.40
N ILE A 50 7.94 -1.33 -3.20
CA ILE A 50 7.29 -0.89 -4.44
C ILE A 50 7.28 -2.01 -5.48
N GLU A 51 8.38 -2.75 -5.60
CA GLU A 51 8.48 -3.90 -6.52
C GLU A 51 7.44 -4.97 -6.18
N LEU A 52 7.27 -5.30 -4.90
CA LEU A 52 6.24 -6.24 -4.44
C LEU A 52 4.84 -5.79 -4.84
N VAL A 53 4.50 -4.51 -4.60
CA VAL A 53 3.20 -3.93 -4.98
C VAL A 53 2.99 -3.95 -6.50
N THR A 54 4.05 -3.70 -7.27
CA THR A 54 3.99 -3.71 -8.74
C THR A 54 3.91 -5.13 -9.30
N SER A 55 4.49 -6.11 -8.60
CA SER A 55 4.45 -7.53 -8.97
C SER A 55 3.10 -8.19 -8.68
N ALA A 56 2.26 -7.55 -7.86
CA ALA A 56 0.90 -8.00 -7.62
C ALA A 56 0.13 -8.03 -8.95
N SER A 57 -0.59 -9.13 -9.18
CA SER A 57 -1.30 -9.37 -10.43
C SER A 57 -2.80 -9.46 -10.19
N VAL A 58 -3.57 -9.48 -11.27
CA VAL A 58 -5.03 -9.71 -11.20
C VAL A 58 -5.36 -11.09 -10.59
N ALA A 59 -4.43 -12.05 -10.64
CA ALA A 59 -4.59 -13.37 -10.04
C ALA A 59 -4.29 -13.40 -8.53
N THR A 60 -3.75 -12.31 -7.95
CA THR A 60 -3.48 -12.22 -6.52
C THR A 60 -4.81 -12.23 -5.76
N THR A 61 -5.01 -13.24 -4.91
CA THR A 61 -6.24 -13.40 -4.13
C THR A 61 -6.44 -12.24 -3.18
N VAL A 62 -7.65 -11.67 -3.19
CA VAL A 62 -8.07 -10.63 -2.24
C VAL A 62 -8.95 -11.30 -1.18
N TYR A 63 -8.55 -11.17 0.09
CA TYR A 63 -9.32 -11.63 1.24
C TYR A 63 -10.01 -10.45 1.92
N ASP A 64 -11.30 -10.60 2.25
CA ASP A 64 -12.11 -9.60 2.94
C ASP A 64 -12.58 -10.19 4.28
N GLU A 65 -11.95 -9.76 5.38
CA GLU A 65 -12.25 -10.22 6.73
C GLU A 65 -13.55 -9.61 7.30
N THR A 66 -14.12 -8.59 6.65
CA THR A 66 -15.37 -7.96 7.10
C THR A 66 -16.61 -8.78 6.71
N GLN A 67 -16.45 -9.74 5.80
CA GLN A 67 -17.52 -10.65 5.39
C GLN A 67 -17.61 -11.83 6.36
N SER A 68 -18.20 -11.58 7.55
CA SER A 68 -18.60 -12.62 8.50
C SER A 68 -19.74 -13.53 7.99
N ARG A 69 -20.02 -13.56 6.68
CA ARG A 69 -21.00 -14.43 6.04
C ARG A 69 -20.40 -14.96 4.76
N ASN A 70 -20.15 -16.27 4.73
CA ASN A 70 -19.85 -17.02 3.52
C ASN A 70 -20.95 -16.75 2.48
N LEU A 71 -20.68 -15.87 1.52
CA LEU A 71 -21.55 -15.68 0.37
C LEU A 71 -21.01 -16.55 -0.77
N THR A 72 -21.54 -17.77 -0.87
CA THR A 72 -21.38 -18.58 -2.08
C THR A 72 -22.09 -17.89 -3.23
N ARG A 73 -21.33 -17.54 -4.28
CA ARG A 73 -21.88 -16.99 -5.52
C ARG A 73 -22.69 -18.08 -6.23
N SER A 74 -24.00 -18.08 -6.03
CA SER A 74 -24.92 -18.85 -6.89
C SER A 74 -24.97 -18.20 -8.27
N VAL A 75 -24.94 -19.04 -9.32
CA VAL A 75 -24.86 -18.66 -10.75
C VAL A 75 -26.09 -17.90 -11.24
N LEU A 76 -27.12 -17.69 -10.42
CA LEU A 76 -28.37 -17.05 -10.84
C LEU A 76 -28.72 -15.84 -9.97
N GLY A 77 -28.02 -14.73 -10.22
CA GLY A 77 -28.60 -13.41 -10.52
C GLY A 77 -29.69 -12.74 -9.66
N THR A 78 -30.09 -13.22 -8.49
CA THR A 78 -31.04 -12.49 -7.63
C THR A 78 -30.72 -12.65 -6.15
N TRP A 79 -30.60 -11.51 -5.45
CA TRP A 79 -30.40 -11.44 -4.00
C TRP A 79 -31.77 -11.48 -3.28
N THR A 80 -31.96 -12.45 -2.39
CA THR A 80 -32.93 -12.40 -1.29
C THR A 80 -32.23 -12.84 -0.02
#